data_AF-A0A7W1FAH3-F1
#
_entry.id   AF-A0A7W1FAH3-F1
#
_cell.length_a   1.000
_cell.length_b   1.000
_cell.length_c   1.000
_cell.angle_alpha   90.00
_cell.angle_beta   90.00
_cell.angle_gamma   90.00
#
_symmetry.space_group_name_H-M   'P 1'
#
loop_
_entity.id
_entity.type
_entity.pdbx_description
1 polymer ?
#
loop_
_entity_poly.entity_id
_entity_poly.type
_entity_poly.pdbx_seq_one_letter_code
_entity_poly.pdbx_strand_id
1 'polypeptide(L)' 'MTSPVADAIDAALRGELIVLPTDTVYGIGTRPDRPEATAAVFAAKGRPTG' A
#
# COMPACT_ATOMS: atom_id res chain seq x y z
N MET A 1 -1.85 -6.96 -21.98
CA MET A 1 -1.22 -5.95 -21.13
C MET A 1 -2.22 -5.58 -20.06
N THR A 2 -1.92 -5.81 -18.79
CA THR A 2 -2.75 -5.33 -17.68
C THR A 2 -2.54 -3.83 -17.50
N SER A 3 -3.56 -3.15 -17.00
CA SER A 3 -3.45 -1.73 -16.65
C SER A 3 -2.63 -1.60 -15.36
N PRO A 4 -1.82 -0.54 -15.18
CA PRO A 4 -1.14 -0.27 -13.91
C PRO A 4 -2.09 -0.25 -12.70
N VAL A 5 -3.34 0.15 -12.90
CA VAL A 5 -4.38 0.12 -11.85
C VAL A 5 -4.78 -1.32 -11.51
N ALA A 6 -4.89 -2.20 -12.50
CA ALA A 6 -5.19 -3.61 -12.27
C ALA A 6 -4.04 -4.31 -11.52
N ASP A 7 -2.80 -4.05 -11.91
CA ASP A 7 -1.61 -4.60 -11.25
C ASP A 7 -1.54 -4.14 -9.78
N ALA A 8 -1.86 -2.87 -9.52
CA ALA A 8 -1.95 -2.32 -8.17
C ALA A 8 -3.06 -2.99 -7.36
N ILE A 9 -4.27 -3.18 -7.92
CA ILE A 9 -5.36 -3.88 -7.21
C ILE A 9 -4.93 -5.28 -6.80
N ASP A 10 -4.33 -6.04 -7.73
CA ASP A 10 -3.88 -7.40 -7.45
C ASP A 10 -2.78 -7.44 -6.37
N ALA A 11 -1.85 -6.47 -6.38
CA ALA A 11 -0.85 -6.32 -5.32
C ALA A 11 -1.49 -6.06 -3.95
N ALA A 12 -2.44 -5.12 -3.85
CA ALA A 12 -3.16 -4.85 -2.60
C ALA A 12 -3.94 -6.07 -2.10
N LEU A 13 -4.56 -6.83 -3.00
CA LEU A 13 -5.28 -8.06 -2.65
C LEU A 13 -4.35 -9.16 -2.12
N ARG A 14 -3.10 -9.21 -2.59
CA ARG A 14 -2.04 -10.08 -2.06
C ARG A 14 -1.40 -9.57 -0.75
N GLY A 15 -1.82 -8.39 -0.26
CA GLY A 15 -1.25 -7.78 0.95
C GLY A 15 0.07 -7.04 0.71
N GLU A 16 0.43 -6.79 -0.55
CA GLU A 16 1.61 -6.01 -0.91
C GLU A 16 1.38 -4.50 -0.70
N LEU A 17 2.46 -3.74 -0.72
CA LEU A 17 2.44 -2.28 -0.65
C LEU A 17 2.43 -1.69 -2.06
N ILE A 18 1.68 -0.62 -2.25
CA ILE A 18 1.58 0.11 -3.52
C ILE A 18 1.97 1.55 -3.29
N VAL A 19 2.67 2.15 -4.26
CA VAL A 19 2.89 3.59 -4.30
C VAL A 19 1.82 4.24 -5.19
N LEU A 20 0.99 5.10 -4.60
CA LEU A 20 -0.04 5.86 -5.30
C LEU A 20 0.43 7.30 -5.54
N PRO A 21 0.42 7.81 -6.78
CA PRO A 21 0.59 9.24 -7.03
C PRO A 21 -0.67 10.01 -6.60
N THR A 22 -0.49 11.21 -6.06
CA THR A 22 -1.55 12.19 -5.83
C THR A 22 -1.08 13.57 -6.30
N ASP A 23 -1.96 14.57 -6.25
CA ASP A 23 -1.63 15.96 -6.55
C ASP A 23 -0.73 16.62 -5.49
N THR A 24 -0.68 16.06 -4.27
CA THR A 24 0.13 16.58 -3.16
C THR A 24 1.47 15.85 -3.04
N VAL A 25 1.41 14.56 -2.70
CA VAL A 25 2.57 13.70 -2.47
C VAL A 25 2.27 12.26 -2.88
N TYR A 26 3.31 11.44 -2.99
CA TYR A 26 3.12 10.01 -3.13
C TYR A 26 2.67 9.39 -1.80
N GLY A 27 1.67 8.51 -1.87
CA GLY A 27 1.20 7.70 -0.76
C GLY A 27 1.71 6.26 -0.86
N ILE A 28 2.01 5.63 0.27
CA ILE A 28 2.16 4.17 0.36
C ILE A 28 0.82 3.62 0.87
N GLY A 29 0.16 2.81 0.05
CA GLY A 29 -1.14 2.21 0.31
C GLY A 29 -1.09 0.69 0.41
N THR A 30 -2.11 0.11 1.04
CA THR A 30 -2.34 -1.34 1.13
C THR A 30 -3.81 -1.58 1.47
N ARG A 31 -4.21 -2.85 1.67
CA ARG A 31 -5.54 -3.19 2.17
C ARG A 31 -5.72 -2.79 3.65
N PRO A 32 -6.61 -1.84 3.98
CA PRO A 32 -6.71 -1.29 5.34
C PRO A 32 -7.38 -2.22 6.35
N ASP A 33 -8.15 -3.20 5.88
CA ASP A 33 -8.88 -4.17 6.68
C ASP A 33 -8.05 -5.43 7.01
N ARG A 34 -6.77 -5.45 6.65
CA ARG A 34 -5.81 -6.50 6.99
C ARG A 34 -4.75 -5.94 7.93
N PRO A 35 -4.79 -6.26 9.25
CA PRO A 35 -3.87 -5.71 10.23
C PRO A 35 -2.39 -5.93 9.91
N GLU A 36 -2.05 -7.07 9.30
CA GLU A 36 -0.69 -7.38 8.87
C GLU A 36 -0.21 -6.45 7.74
N ALA A 37 -1.11 -6.05 6.86
CA ALA A 37 -0.80 -5.19 5.72
C ALA A 37 -0.59 -3.75 6.20
N THR A 38 -1.45 -3.26 7.10
CA THR A 38 -1.27 -1.94 7.72
C THR A 38 0.01 -1.89 8.55
N ALA A 39 0.36 -2.94 9.29
CA ALA A 39 1.65 -3.03 9.98
C ALA A 39 2.85 -2.89 9.01
N ALA A 40 2.77 -3.50 7.82
CA ALA A 40 3.81 -3.36 6.80
C ALA A 40 3.97 -1.91 6.30
N VAL A 41 2.89 -1.13 6.19
CA VAL A 41 2.97 0.30 5.87
C VAL A 41 3.70 1.08 6.95
N PHE A 42 3.43 0.81 8.24
CA PHE A 42 4.13 1.46 9.34
C PHE A 42 5.62 1.12 9.34
N ALA A 43 5.96 -0.16 9.17
CA ALA A 43 7.34 -0.62 9.07
C ALA A 43 8.08 0.03 7.90
N ALA A 44 7.47 0.06 6.71
CA ALA A 44 8.06 0.69 5.52
C ALA A 44 8.29 2.20 5.70
N LYS A 45 7.45 2.88 6.49
CA LYS A 45 7.61 4.31 6.81
C LYS A 45 8.55 4.57 7.99
N GLY A 46 9.06 3.52 8.65
CA GLY A 46 9.80 3.65 9.91
C GLY A 46 8.97 4.30 11.02
N ARG A 47 7.63 4.16 10.97
CA ARG A 47 6.71 4.79 11.92
C ARG A 47 6.60 3.92 13.18
N PRO A 48 6.76 4.49 14.39
CA PRO A 48 6.51 3.75 15.62
C PRO A 48 5.08 3.21 15.67
N THR A 49 4.91 2.02 16.24
CA THR A 49 3.61 1.34 16.40
C THR A 49 3.05 1.40 17.83
N GLY A 50 3.65 2.24 18.69
CA GLY A 50 3.28 2.43 20.09
C GLY A 50 2.28 3.55 20.33
#